data_AF-A0A7C9IE26-F1
#
_entry.id   AF-A0A7C9IE26-F1
#
_cell.length_a   1.000
_cell.length_b   1.000
_cell.length_c   1.000
_cell.angle_alpha   90.00
_cell.angle_beta   90.00
_cell.angle_gamma   90.00
#
_symmetry.space_group_name_H-M   'P 1'
#
loop_
_entity.id
_entity.type
_entity.pdbx_description
1 polymer ?
#
loop_
_entity_poly.entity_id
_entity_poly.type
_entity_poly.pdbx_seq_one_letter_code
_entity_poly.pdbx_strand_id
1 'polypeptide(L)'
;MATSINADEQHQVLDVGDIARYGEHEGVIARISGERHVLVVAGCGQIGGLRRSDLTRVGGDMQIGDWVLVQGNCLQSNCVDYSVLDNQLGLIVDDYPEMEGDASQSGPDFLVFVQGEGQAYSCLTSQLTRVSRAEALA
;
A
#
# COMPACT_ATOMS: atom_id res chain seq x y z
N MET A 1 -32.85 6.57 22.80
CA MET A 1 -32.22 7.15 21.60
C MET A 1 -30.93 7.82 22.05
N ALA A 2 -29.80 7.16 21.85
CA ALA A 2 -28.48 7.69 22.17
C ALA A 2 -27.61 7.47 20.93
N THR A 3 -27.34 8.61 20.27
CA THR A 3 -26.17 8.97 19.46
C THR A 3 -25.33 7.86 18.85
N SER A 4 -25.43 7.82 17.52
CA SER A 4 -24.54 7.25 16.52
C SER A 4 -23.08 7.18 16.94
N ILE A 5 -22.54 5.96 16.87
CA ILE A 5 -21.29 5.56 16.22
C ILE A 5 -20.45 6.75 15.71
N ASN A 6 -19.48 7.21 16.50
CA ASN A 6 -18.22 7.66 15.92
C ASN A 6 -17.31 6.44 15.93
N ALA A 7 -17.49 5.59 14.91
CA ALA A 7 -16.52 4.58 14.57
C ALA A 7 -15.21 5.31 14.31
N ASP A 8 -14.14 4.80 14.93
CA ASP A 8 -12.78 5.20 14.68
C ASP A 8 -12.61 5.71 13.24
N GLU A 9 -12.31 7.00 13.10
CA GLU A 9 -11.41 7.43 12.03
C GLU A 9 -10.12 6.65 12.30
N GLN A 10 -10.06 5.42 11.78
CA GLN A 10 -8.85 4.64 11.62
C GLN A 10 -7.98 5.47 10.69
N HIS A 11 -7.29 6.44 11.28
CA HIS A 11 -6.39 7.34 10.59
C HIS A 11 -5.34 6.47 9.93
N GLN A 12 -5.46 6.25 8.61
CA GLN A 12 -4.47 5.49 7.83
C GLN A 12 -3.09 6.08 8.09
N VAL A 13 -2.18 5.25 8.59
CA VAL A 13 -0.81 5.66 8.91
C VAL A 13 -0.07 5.96 7.62
N LEU A 14 0.42 7.20 7.52
CA LEU A 14 1.27 7.65 6.42
C LEU A 14 2.73 7.36 6.78
N ASP A 15 3.47 6.80 5.83
CA ASP A 15 4.89 6.48 5.94
C ASP A 15 5.69 7.10 4.76
N VAL A 16 7.01 7.17 4.92
CA VAL A 16 7.91 7.59 3.84
C VAL A 16 7.84 6.59 2.69
N GLY A 17 7.57 7.11 1.49
CA GLY A 17 7.34 6.33 0.28
C GLY A 17 5.86 6.20 -0.10
N ASP A 18 4.93 6.51 0.81
CA ASP A 18 3.50 6.50 0.49
C ASP A 18 3.18 7.56 -0.57
N ILE A 19 2.27 7.21 -1.49
CA ILE A 19 1.62 8.19 -2.37
C ILE A 19 0.49 8.84 -1.56
N ALA A 20 0.50 10.16 -1.55
CA ALA A 20 -0.48 10.98 -0.84
C ALA A 20 -0.90 12.18 -1.68
N ARG A 21 -2.11 12.65 -1.40
CA ARG A 21 -2.75 13.79 -2.03
C ARG A 21 -2.84 14.96 -1.07
N TYR A 22 -2.48 16.15 -1.55
CA TYR A 22 -2.64 17.44 -0.89
C TYR A 22 -3.36 18.40 -1.85
N GLY A 23 -4.64 18.68 -1.59
CA GLY A 23 -5.49 19.42 -2.54
C GLY A 23 -5.60 18.68 -3.87
N GLU A 24 -5.21 19.33 -4.97
CA GLU A 24 -5.17 18.74 -6.31
C GLU A 24 -3.83 18.07 -6.65
N HIS A 25 -2.87 18.09 -5.73
CA HIS A 25 -1.53 17.56 -5.96
C HIS A 25 -1.38 16.16 -5.38
N GLU A 26 -0.93 15.23 -6.22
CA GLU A 26 -0.53 13.89 -5.80
C GLU A 26 0.99 13.77 -5.85
N GLY A 27 1.58 13.14 -4.84
CA GLY A 27 3.02 12.98 -4.75
C GLY A 27 3.43 11.92 -3.75
N VAL A 28 4.74 11.75 -3.59
CA VAL A 28 5.31 10.76 -2.68
C VAL A 28 5.78 11.45 -1.40
N ILE A 29 5.48 10.86 -0.25
CA ILE A 29 5.99 11.32 1.03
C ILE A 29 7.49 11.03 1.09
N ALA A 30 8.31 12.06 0.93
CA ALA A 30 9.76 11.92 0.90
C ALA A 30 10.38 11.99 2.30
N ARG A 31 9.70 12.64 3.26
CA ARG A 31 10.19 12.81 4.63
C ARG A 31 9.07 13.06 5.62
N ILE A 32 9.22 12.50 6.82
CA ILE A 32 8.40 12.77 7.99
C ILE A 32 9.33 13.27 9.11
N SER A 33 8.93 14.35 9.80
CA SER A 33 9.66 14.92 10.94
C SER A 33 8.66 15.41 11.99
N GLY A 34 8.46 14.60 13.03
CA GLY A 34 7.34 14.78 13.95
C GLY A 34 6.01 14.68 13.20
N GLU A 35 5.14 15.66 13.35
CA GLU A 35 3.85 15.72 12.63
C GLU A 35 3.94 16.31 11.22
N ARG A 36 5.14 16.73 10.80
CA ARG A 36 5.35 17.44 9.53
C ARG A 36 5.80 16.48 8.44
N HIS A 37 5.16 16.60 7.30
CA HIS A 37 5.39 15.79 6.12
C HIS A 37 5.93 16.66 4.99
N VAL A 38 6.68 16.00 4.10
CA VAL A 38 7.20 16.57 2.87
C VAL A 38 6.71 15.70 1.72
N LEU A 39 5.97 16.31 0.80
CA LEU A 39 5.46 15.68 -0.41
C LEU A 39 6.32 16.10 -1.61
N VAL A 40 6.74 15.14 -2.44
CA VAL A 40 7.39 15.40 -3.72
C VAL A 40 6.39 15.12 -4.83
N VAL A 41 6.03 16.16 -5.57
CA VAL A 41 5.02 16.14 -6.62
C VAL A 41 5.71 16.23 -7.97
N ALA A 42 5.43 15.29 -8.87
CA ALA A 42 5.99 15.28 -10.21
C ALA A 42 5.62 16.58 -10.95
N GLY A 43 6.62 17.27 -11.51
CA GLY A 43 6.42 18.54 -12.23
C GLY A 43 6.20 19.79 -11.35
N CYS A 44 5.86 19.65 -10.07
CA CYS A 44 5.68 20.77 -9.14
C CYS A 44 6.81 20.91 -8.11
N GLY A 45 7.62 19.87 -7.90
CA GLY A 45 8.72 19.87 -6.95
C GLY A 45 8.29 19.49 -5.53
N GLN A 46 8.89 20.11 -4.52
CA GLN A 46 8.70 19.75 -3.11
C GLN A 46 7.70 20.68 -2.42
N ILE A 47 6.70 20.11 -1.75
CA ILE A 47 5.77 20.79 -0.83
C ILE A 47 6.11 20.36 0.59
N GLY A 48 6.52 21.30 1.44
CA GLY A 48 7.01 21.00 2.79
C GLY A 48 6.10 21.54 3.91
N GLY A 49 6.25 20.96 5.10
CA GLY A 49 5.59 21.45 6.31
C GLY A 49 4.12 21.06 6.43
N LEU A 50 3.66 20.09 5.65
CA LEU A 50 2.28 19.61 5.65
C LEU A 50 1.98 18.86 6.94
N ARG A 51 0.78 19.04 7.50
CA ARG A 51 0.32 18.19 8.61
C ARG A 51 -0.29 16.93 8.03
N ARG A 52 -0.33 15.88 8.85
CA ARG A 52 -1.02 14.63 8.48
C ARG A 52 -2.49 14.85 8.12
N SER A 53 -3.18 15.74 8.84
CA SER A 53 -4.58 16.10 8.58
C SER A 53 -4.82 16.69 7.19
N ASP A 54 -3.76 17.18 6.55
CA ASP A 54 -3.83 17.83 5.25
C ASP A 54 -3.61 16.83 4.11
N LEU A 55 -3.23 15.59 4.43
CA LEU A 55 -2.84 14.56 3.50
C LEU A 55 -3.87 13.43 3.48
N THR A 56 -4.21 12.98 2.28
CA THR A 56 -5.00 11.77 2.07
C THR A 56 -4.17 10.74 1.36
N ARG A 57 -4.10 9.52 1.87
CA ARG A 57 -3.39 8.42 1.22
C ARG A 57 -4.11 8.03 -0.08
N VAL A 58 -3.34 7.76 -1.13
CA VAL A 58 -3.89 7.27 -2.40
C VAL A 58 -3.93 5.73 -2.38
N GLY A 59 -4.89 5.10 -3.05
CA GLY A 59 -5.05 3.64 -3.05
C GLY A 59 -5.70 3.05 -1.79
N GLY A 60 -6.09 3.87 -0.81
CA GLY A 60 -6.75 3.39 0.40
C GLY A 60 -5.75 2.74 1.37
N ASP A 61 -5.93 1.46 1.69
CA ASP A 61 -5.13 0.75 2.69
C ASP A 61 -3.82 0.17 2.15
N MET A 62 -3.76 -0.14 0.85
CA MET A 62 -2.58 -0.65 0.16
C MET A 62 -2.33 0.10 -1.15
N GLN A 63 -1.08 0.25 -1.54
CA GLN A 63 -0.69 0.91 -2.78
C GLN A 63 0.67 0.38 -3.29
N ILE A 64 0.97 0.67 -4.55
CA ILE A 64 2.30 0.44 -5.12
C ILE A 64 3.37 1.13 -4.26
N GLY A 65 4.42 0.39 -3.93
CA GLY A 65 5.52 0.84 -3.08
C GLY A 65 5.37 0.47 -1.60
N ASP A 66 4.24 -0.09 -1.18
CA ASP A 66 4.08 -0.62 0.17
C ASP A 66 4.92 -1.87 0.41
N TRP A 67 5.50 -1.93 1.61
CA TRP A 67 6.05 -3.15 2.16
C TRP A 67 4.94 -3.97 2.81
N VAL A 68 4.95 -5.27 2.54
CA VAL A 68 3.92 -6.21 2.99
C VAL A 68 4.54 -7.51 3.48
N LEU A 69 3.91 -8.13 4.47
CA LEU A 69 4.09 -9.55 4.75
C LEU A 69 3.07 -10.33 3.94
N VAL A 70 3.55 -11.30 3.17
CA VAL A 70 2.74 -12.17 2.33
C VAL A 70 2.47 -13.48 3.05
N GLN A 71 1.19 -13.86 3.11
CA GLN A 71 0.73 -15.07 3.78
C GLN A 71 -0.27 -15.86 2.92
N GLY A 72 -0.13 -17.18 2.92
CA GLY A 72 -1.03 -18.12 2.25
C GLY A 72 -0.60 -18.50 0.82
N ASN A 73 -1.56 -18.97 0.03
CA ASN A 73 -1.31 -19.52 -1.31
C ASN A 73 -1.29 -18.44 -2.38
N CYS A 74 -0.11 -18.07 -2.87
CA CYS A 74 0.03 -17.03 -3.89
C CYS A 74 0.41 -17.64 -5.24
N LEU A 75 -0.11 -17.08 -6.33
CA LEU A 75 0.17 -17.52 -7.69
C LEU A 75 1.50 -16.90 -8.15
N GLN A 76 2.43 -17.72 -8.64
CA GLN A 76 3.66 -17.20 -9.23
C GLN A 76 3.36 -16.47 -10.55
N SER A 77 4.04 -15.34 -10.80
CA SER A 77 3.71 -14.52 -11.98
C SER A 77 4.20 -15.12 -13.30
N ASN A 78 5.11 -16.08 -13.25
CA ASN A 78 5.77 -16.70 -14.40
C ASN A 78 5.29 -18.14 -14.70
N CYS A 79 4.40 -18.72 -13.89
CA CYS A 79 3.84 -20.04 -14.12
C CYS A 79 2.43 -20.16 -13.50
N VAL A 80 1.78 -21.32 -13.67
CA VAL A 80 0.43 -21.57 -13.11
C VAL A 80 0.51 -22.29 -11.74
N ASP A 81 1.70 -22.29 -11.12
CA ASP A 81 1.92 -22.95 -9.84
C ASP A 81 1.66 -21.99 -8.67
N TYR A 82 1.06 -22.55 -7.63
CA TYR A 82 0.87 -21.85 -6.35
C TYR A 82 2.02 -22.18 -5.41
N SER A 83 2.46 -21.18 -4.65
CA SER A 83 3.38 -21.37 -3.52
C SER A 83 2.71 -20.96 -2.23
N VAL A 84 2.99 -21.73 -1.17
CA VAL A 84 2.64 -21.34 0.20
C VAL A 84 3.72 -20.38 0.68
N LEU A 85 3.35 -19.13 0.90
CA LEU A 85 4.22 -18.14 1.53
C LEU A 85 3.79 -17.98 2.99
N ASP A 86 4.74 -18.01 3.91
CA ASP A 86 4.48 -17.83 5.35
C ASP A 86 5.28 -16.62 5.84
N ASN A 87 4.59 -15.49 5.98
CA ASN A 87 5.12 -14.22 6.46
C ASN A 87 6.38 -13.77 5.71
N GLN A 88 6.41 -13.96 4.39
CA GLN A 88 7.52 -13.53 3.56
C GLN A 88 7.42 -12.04 3.27
N LEU A 89 8.52 -11.30 3.45
CA LEU A 89 8.57 -9.87 3.15
C LEU A 89 8.51 -9.65 1.62
N GLY A 90 7.63 -8.76 1.21
CA GLY A 90 7.49 -8.34 -0.17
C GLY A 90 7.24 -6.84 -0.33
N LEU A 91 7.35 -6.39 -1.58
CA LEU A 91 7.07 -5.03 -2.01
C LEU A 91 5.98 -5.07 -3.09
N ILE A 92 4.91 -4.29 -2.93
CA ILE A 92 3.91 -4.12 -4.00
C ILE A 92 4.56 -3.35 -5.14
N VAL A 93 4.66 -3.95 -6.32
CA VAL A 93 5.30 -3.36 -7.50
C VAL A 93 4.30 -2.95 -8.58
N ASP A 94 3.10 -3.52 -8.56
CA ASP A 94 2.01 -3.17 -9.47
C ASP A 94 0.67 -3.48 -8.80
N ASP A 95 -0.39 -2.82 -9.24
CA ASP A 95 -1.77 -3.11 -8.88
C ASP A 95 -2.55 -3.60 -10.10
N TYR A 96 -3.45 -4.55 -9.89
CA TYR A 96 -4.37 -4.96 -10.93
C TYR A 96 -5.61 -4.07 -10.80
N PRO A 97 -5.94 -3.25 -11.82
CA PRO A 97 -7.16 -2.47 -11.77
C PRO A 97 -8.35 -3.43 -11.64
N GLU A 98 -9.28 -3.11 -10.73
CA GLU A 98 -10.53 -3.87 -10.59
C GLU A 98 -11.17 -4.01 -11.98
N MET A 99 -11.34 -5.25 -12.46
CA MET A 99 -12.02 -5.47 -13.73
C MET A 99 -13.50 -5.10 -13.54
N GLU A 100 -13.93 -4.00 -14.16
CA GLU A 100 -15.35 -3.65 -14.22
C GLU A 100 -16.11 -4.71 -15.03
N GLY A 101 -16.68 -5.68 -14.34
CA GLY A 101 -17.52 -6.71 -14.95
C GLY A 101 -17.36 -8.06 -14.26
N ASP A 102 -18.34 -8.37 -13.41
CA ASP A 102 -18.53 -9.65 -12.71
C ASP A 102 -17.63 -9.87 -11.47
N ALA A 103 -18.13 -9.39 -10.32
CA ALA A 103 -17.56 -9.60 -8.99
C ALA A 103 -17.46 -11.10 -8.57
N SER A 104 -17.89 -12.04 -9.41
CA SER A 104 -17.68 -13.47 -9.17
C SER A 104 -16.30 -13.98 -9.58
N GLN A 105 -15.49 -13.16 -10.24
CA GLN A 105 -14.06 -13.42 -10.51
C GLN A 105 -13.19 -12.32 -9.87
N SER A 106 -13.01 -12.37 -8.55
CA SER A 106 -11.96 -11.58 -7.90
C SER A 106 -10.60 -12.15 -8.29
N GLY A 107 -10.01 -11.57 -9.33
CA GLY A 107 -8.60 -11.76 -9.69
C GLY A 107 -7.68 -11.25 -8.57
N PRO A 108 -6.36 -11.41 -8.71
CA PRO A 108 -5.41 -10.83 -7.78
C PRO A 108 -5.56 -9.30 -7.73
N ASP A 109 -5.29 -8.71 -6.57
CA ASP A 109 -5.35 -7.25 -6.38
C ASP A 109 -3.98 -6.61 -6.68
N PHE A 110 -2.89 -7.31 -6.37
CA PHE A 110 -1.53 -6.76 -6.43
C PHE A 110 -0.51 -7.74 -7.01
N LEU A 111 0.50 -7.18 -7.66
CA LEU A 111 1.75 -7.86 -7.97
C LEU A 111 2.78 -7.53 -6.89
N VAL A 112 3.28 -8.55 -6.19
CA VAL A 112 4.18 -8.41 -5.05
C VAL A 112 5.51 -9.10 -5.32
N PHE A 113 6.60 -8.35 -5.30
CA PHE A 113 7.95 -8.92 -5.37
C PHE A 113 8.36 -9.42 -3.98
N VAL A 114 8.54 -10.74 -3.84
CA VAL A 114 8.88 -11.38 -2.55
C VAL A 114 10.39 -11.54 -2.45
N GLN A 115 11.00 -10.90 -1.45
CA GLN A 115 12.46 -10.75 -1.39
C GLN A 115 13.17 -12.09 -1.16
N GLY A 116 12.64 -12.96 -0.29
CA GLY A 116 13.23 -14.27 0.01
C GLY A 116 13.21 -15.23 -1.19
N GLU A 117 12.18 -15.12 -2.03
CA GLU A 117 11.98 -15.96 -3.21
C GLU A 117 12.65 -15.38 -4.47
N GLY A 118 12.96 -14.08 -4.49
CA GLY A 118 13.57 -13.39 -5.62
C GLY A 118 12.67 -13.30 -6.85
N GLN A 119 11.34 -13.38 -6.67
CA GLN A 119 10.38 -13.32 -7.77
C GLN A 119 9.05 -12.69 -7.35
N ALA A 120 8.21 -12.36 -8.34
CA ALA A 120 6.92 -11.72 -8.13
C ALA A 120 5.76 -12.73 -8.05
N TYR A 121 4.80 -12.43 -7.19
CA TYR A 121 3.59 -13.20 -6.96
C TYR A 121 2.35 -12.31 -7.13
N SER A 122 1.30 -12.90 -7.69
CA SER A 122 -0.01 -12.27 -7.73
C SER A 122 -0.76 -12.60 -6.45
N CYS A 123 -1.14 -11.56 -5.70
CA CYS A 123 -1.69 -11.67 -4.35
C CYS A 123 -3.02 -10.93 -4.24
N LEU A 124 -3.92 -11.46 -3.42
CA LEU A 124 -5.12 -10.75 -2.94
C LEU A 124 -4.75 -9.90 -1.73
N THR A 125 -5.49 -8.81 -1.51
CA THR A 125 -5.38 -7.94 -0.32
C THR A 125 -5.47 -8.74 0.97
N SER A 126 -6.34 -9.75 1.01
CA SER A 126 -6.51 -10.64 2.17
C SER A 126 -5.28 -11.49 2.52
N GLN A 127 -4.33 -11.61 1.59
CA GLN A 127 -3.06 -12.34 1.75
C GLN A 127 -1.91 -11.42 2.16
N LEU A 128 -2.17 -10.13 2.27
CA LEU A 128 -1.18 -9.11 2.52
C LEU A 128 -1.44 -8.44 3.87
N THR A 129 -0.38 -8.21 4.62
CA THR A 129 -0.41 -7.34 5.79
C THR A 129 0.62 -6.25 5.59
N ARG A 130 0.17 -5.00 5.50
CA ARG A 130 1.08 -3.86 5.35
C ARG A 130 1.98 -3.73 6.57
N VAL A 131 3.26 -3.49 6.33
CA VAL A 131 4.26 -3.18 7.35
C VAL A 131 4.92 -1.85 7.03
N SER A 132 5.38 -1.15 8.05
CA SER A 132 6.14 0.08 7.86
C SER A 132 7.49 -0.21 7.19
N ARG A 133 8.05 0.82 6.54
CA ARG A 133 9.40 0.71 5.97
C ARG A 133 10.45 0.40 7.04
N ALA A 134 10.26 0.92 8.26
CA ALA A 134 11.15 0.65 9.38
C ALA A 134 11.12 -0.83 9.79
N GLU A 135 9.94 -1.45 9.83
CA GLU A 135 9.78 -2.89 10.11
C GLU A 135 10.36 -3.75 8.99
N ALA A 136 10.16 -3.35 7.72
CA ALA A 136 10.68 -4.08 6.56
C ALA A 136 12.22 -4.09 6.46
N LEU A 137 12.89 -3.08 7.04
CA LEU A 137 14.35 -2.89 6.94
C LEU A 137 15.10 -3.14 8.26
N ALA A 138 14.41 -3.59 9.30
CA ALA A 138 14.98 -3.93 10.61
C ALA A 138 15.69 -5.30 10.58
#